data_AF-A0A4Q8ADM4-F1
#
_entry.id   AF-A0A4Q8ADM4-F1
#
_cell.length_a   1.000
_cell.length_b   1.000
_cell.length_c   1.000
_cell.angle_alpha   90.00
_cell.angle_beta   90.00
_cell.angle_gamma   90.00
#
_symmetry.space_group_name_H-M   'P 1'
#
loop_
_entity.id
_entity.type
_entity.pdbx_description
1 polymer ?
#
loop_
_entity_poly.entity_id
_entity_poly.type
_entity_poly.pdbx_seq_one_letter_code
_entity_poly.pdbx_strand_id
1 'polypeptide(L)' 'MASPDPLELLLSADPPQRQTYRWGTVTTASPVEVRLDGDPEGAEIRPTSLVAVADGDRAYIQIIGRQAVLMGIRK' A
#
# COMPACT_ATOMS: atom_id res chain seq x y z
N MET A 1 -36.89 -5.01 22.08
CA MET A 1 -35.94 -4.68 21.00
C MET A 1 -34.70 -5.52 21.22
N ALA A 2 -34.39 -6.47 20.33
CA ALA A 2 -33.16 -7.23 20.41
C ALA A 2 -31.98 -6.31 20.06
N SER A 3 -30.93 -6.34 20.88
CA SER A 3 -29.68 -5.65 20.57
C SER A 3 -29.08 -6.31 19.32
N PRO A 4 -28.60 -5.54 18.33
CA PRO A 4 -27.93 -6.12 17.17
C PRO A 4 -26.70 -6.93 17.60
N ASP A 5 -26.45 -8.05 16.91
CA ASP A 5 -25.30 -8.90 17.16
C ASP A 5 -24.01 -8.10 16.93
N PRO A 6 -23.11 -8.00 17.94
CA PRO A 6 -21.86 -7.26 17.80
C PRO A 6 -20.96 -7.75 16.66
N LEU A 7 -21.06 -9.02 16.26
CA LEU A 7 -20.32 -9.54 15.10
C LEU A 7 -20.88 -9.02 13.77
N GLU A 8 -22.21 -8.92 13.64
CA GLU A 8 -22.83 -8.32 12.45
C GLU A 8 -22.45 -6.84 12.30
N LEU A 9 -22.27 -6.14 13.41
CA LEU A 9 -21.88 -4.73 13.45
C LEU A 9 -20.43 -4.51 12.97
N LEU A 10 -19.53 -5.48 13.21
CA LEU A 10 -18.14 -5.46 12.74
C LEU A 10 -18.02 -5.81 11.25
N LEU A 11 -18.92 -6.65 10.73
CA LEU A 11 -18.91 -7.07 9.33
C LEU A 11 -19.58 -6.05 8.40
N SER A 12 -20.50 -5.24 8.93
CA SER A 12 -21.28 -4.25 8.15
C SER A 12 -20.55 -2.91 7.98
N ALA A 13 -19.52 -2.64 8.78
CA ALA A 13 -18.72 -1.43 8.64
C ALA A 13 -17.60 -1.69 7.66
N ASP A 14 -17.68 -1.11 6.46
CA ASP A 14 -16.51 -1.00 5.60
C ASP A 14 -15.39 -0.35 6.43
N PRO A 15 -14.23 -1.02 6.61
CA PRO A 15 -13.16 -0.45 7.40
C PRO A 15 -12.82 0.92 6.79
N PRO A 16 -12.69 1.97 7.60
CA PRO A 16 -12.41 3.30 7.07
C PRO A 16 -11.16 3.20 6.22
N GLN A 17 -11.27 3.59 4.94
CA GLN A 17 -10.16 3.55 4.00
C GLN A 17 -9.11 4.56 4.44
N ARG A 18 -8.24 4.16 5.36
CA ARG A 18 -7.14 4.98 5.81
C ARG A 18 -6.16 5.11 4.65
N GLN A 19 -6.08 6.31 4.15
CA GLN A 19 -5.08 6.71 3.18
C GLN A 19 -3.79 6.99 3.92
N THR A 20 -2.73 6.29 3.53
CA THR A 20 -1.39 6.53 4.05
C THR A 20 -0.43 6.70 2.88
N TYR A 21 0.65 7.43 3.13
CA TYR A 21 1.70 7.64 2.16
C TYR A 21 3.02 7.21 2.77
N ARG A 22 3.77 6.39 2.02
CA ARG A 22 5.04 5.83 2.48
C ARG A 22 6.09 5.94 1.39
N TRP A 23 7.33 6.09 1.82
CA TRP A 23 8.48 5.94 0.95
C TRP A 23 8.93 4.48 0.90
N GLY A 24 9.54 4.10 -0.21
CA GLY A 24 10.18 2.80 -0.39
C GLY A 24 11.21 2.84 -1.50
N THR A 25 11.87 1.71 -1.70
CA THR A 25 12.82 1.49 -2.79
C THR A 25 12.27 0.45 -3.74
N VAL A 26 12.29 0.75 -5.04
CA VAL A 26 11.96 -0.22 -6.09
C VAL A 26 13.02 -1.32 -6.08
N THR A 27 12.61 -2.56 -5.83
CA THR A 27 13.52 -3.72 -5.82
C THR A 27 13.55 -4.42 -7.18
N THR A 28 12.42 -4.42 -7.88
CA THR A 28 12.27 -4.92 -9.25
C THR A 28 11.37 -3.97 -10.04
N ALA A 29 11.74 -3.59 -11.26
CA ALA A 29 10.96 -2.69 -12.12
C ALA A 29 9.91 -3.41 -13.00
N SER A 30 10.04 -4.73 -13.21
CA SER A 30 9.11 -5.54 -14.00
C SER A 30 9.08 -7.01 -13.54
N PRO A 31 8.07 -7.45 -12.77
CA PRO A 31 6.96 -6.65 -12.23
C PRO A 31 7.45 -5.63 -11.19
N VAL A 32 6.71 -4.54 -10.99
CA VAL A 32 7.08 -3.52 -10.01
C VAL A 32 6.94 -4.07 -8.60
N GLU A 33 8.06 -4.14 -7.89
CA GLU A 33 8.15 -4.53 -6.49
C GLU A 33 8.84 -3.42 -5.70
N VAL A 34 8.32 -3.13 -4.52
CA VAL A 34 8.82 -2.05 -3.66
C VAL A 34 8.95 -2.56 -2.24
N ARG A 35 10.13 -2.35 -1.66
CA ARG A 35 10.35 -2.51 -0.22
C ARG A 35 10.07 -1.20 0.48
N LEU A 36 9.09 -1.18 1.38
CA LEU A 36 8.72 0.01 2.14
C LEU A 36 9.71 0.31 3.27
N ASP A 37 9.91 1.59 3.55
CA ASP A 37 10.77 2.01 4.65
C ASP A 37 10.14 1.67 6.00
N GLY A 38 10.93 1.12 6.93
CA GLY A 38 10.51 0.85 8.30
C GLY A 38 9.71 -0.44 8.48
N ASP A 39 9.48 -1.23 7.42
CA ASP A 39 8.93 -2.57 7.57
C ASP A 39 10.04 -3.54 8.02
N PRO A 40 9.96 -4.11 9.23
CA PRO A 40 11.06 -4.88 9.84
C PRO A 40 11.34 -6.19 9.11
N GLU A 41 10.37 -6.72 8.34
CA GLU A 41 10.50 -7.97 7.60
C GLU A 41 10.95 -7.76 6.15
N GLY A 42 11.11 -6.51 5.70
CA GLY A 42 11.46 -6.21 4.31
C GLY A 42 10.41 -6.69 3.31
N ALA A 43 9.15 -6.84 3.74
CA ALA A 43 8.05 -7.28 2.90
C ALA A 43 7.94 -6.39 1.66
N GLU A 44 7.97 -7.04 0.50
CA GLU A 44 7.80 -6.37 -0.78
C GLU A 44 6.32 -6.25 -1.11
N ILE A 45 5.91 -5.07 -1.54
CA ILE A 45 4.58 -4.82 -2.08
C ILE A 45 4.66 -4.69 -3.59
N ARG A 46 3.53 -4.98 -4.26
CA ARG A 46 3.38 -4.86 -5.71
C ARG A 46 2.41 -3.73 -6.04
N PRO A 47 2.87 -2.46 -6.07
CA PRO A 47 2.00 -1.35 -6.40
C PRO A 47 1.67 -1.33 -7.89
N THR A 48 0.52 -0.75 -8.22
CA THR A 48 0.27 -0.31 -9.60
C THR A 48 1.14 0.92 -9.88
N SER A 49 1.88 0.91 -10.97
CA SER A 49 2.73 2.05 -11.35
C SER A 49 2.06 2.91 -12.41
N LEU A 50 1.98 4.22 -12.16
CA LEU A 50 1.53 5.21 -13.13
C LEU A 50 2.69 5.88 -13.88
N VAL A 51 3.93 5.49 -13.57
CA VAL A 51 5.16 6.04 -14.15
C VAL A 51 6.15 4.93 -14.47
N ALA A 52 7.10 5.22 -15.36
CA ALA A 52 8.26 4.34 -15.56
C ALA A 52 9.17 4.39 -14.33
N VAL A 53 9.69 3.23 -13.93
CA VAL A 53 10.58 3.08 -12.78
C VAL A 53 11.78 2.20 -13.14
N ALA A 54 12.87 2.35 -12.40
CA ALA A 54 14.06 1.50 -12.48
C ALA A 54 14.38 0.89 -11.10
N ASP A 55 15.11 -0.21 -11.09
CA ASP A 55 15.60 -0.84 -9.86
C ASP A 55 16.45 0.16 -9.07
N GLY A 56 16.18 0.28 -7.77
CA GLY A 56 16.84 1.23 -6.88
C GLY A 56 16.17 2.61 -6.80
N ASP A 57 15.20 2.93 -7.65
CA ASP A 57 14.47 4.20 -7.56
C ASP A 57 13.79 4.36 -6.19
N ARG A 58 13.78 5.60 -5.68
CA ARG A 58 13.02 5.94 -4.47
C ARG A 58 11.59 6.30 -4.83
N ALA A 59 10.65 5.47 -4.42
CA ALA A 59 9.25 5.57 -4.79
C ALA A 59 8.41 6.17 -3.67
N TYR A 60 7.48 7.05 -4.03
CA TYR A 60 6.44 7.54 -3.14
C TYR A 60 5.15 6.76 -3.41
N ILE A 61 4.71 6.00 -2.42
CA ILE A 61 3.58 5.07 -2.53
C ILE A 61 2.40 5.60 -1.73
N GLN A 62 1.25 5.66 -2.38
CA GLN A 62 -0.05 5.84 -1.74
C GLN A 62 -0.66 4.47 -1.45
N ILE A 63 -1.08 4.24 -0.22
CA ILE A 63 -1.78 3.02 0.20
C ILE A 63 -3.18 3.41 0.66
N ILE A 64 -4.20 2.84 0.01
CA ILE A 64 -5.62 3.04 0.34
C ILE A 64 -6.27 1.67 0.45
N GLY A 65 -6.73 1.32 1.65
CA GLY A 65 -7.29 -0.01 1.90
C GLY A 65 -6.29 -1.12 1.57
N ARG A 66 -6.60 -1.96 0.58
CA ARG A 66 -5.73 -3.05 0.10
C ARG A 66 -4.97 -2.73 -1.18
N GLN A 67 -5.02 -1.48 -1.64
CA GLN A 67 -4.39 -1.05 -2.89
C GLN A 67 -3.16 -0.19 -2.58
N ALA A 68 -2.13 -0.39 -3.40
CA ALA A 68 -0.93 0.44 -3.40
C ALA A 68 -0.70 1.00 -4.80
N VAL A 69 -0.45 2.31 -4.88
CA VAL A 69 -0.20 3.04 -6.13
C VAL A 69 1.11 3.80 -6.00
N LEU A 70 2.01 3.60 -6.96
CA LEU A 70 3.23 4.37 -7.07
C LEU A 70 2.91 5.72 -7.72
N MET A 71 3.02 6.78 -6.94
CA MET A 71 2.61 8.14 -7.33
C MET A 71 3.74 8.94 -7.98
N GLY A 72 4.98 8.60 -7.69
CA GLY A 72 6.14 9.26 -8.27
C GLY A 72 7.47 8.66 -7.78
N ILE A 73 8.53 9.07 -8.45
CA ILE A 73 9.91 8.67 -8.14
C ILE A 73 10.78 9.89 -7.83
N ARG A 74 11.73 9.70 -6.91
CA ARG A 74 12.83 10.62 -6.66
C ARG A 74 14.12 9.94 -7.11
N LYS A 75 14.82 10.57 -8.06
CA LYS A 75 16.13 10.16 -8.55
C LYS A 75 17.24 10.62 -7.62
#